data_AF-A0A7W3Y8H5-F1
#
_entry.id   AF-A0A7W3Y8H5-F1
#
_cell.length_a   1.000
_cell.length_b   1.000
_cell.length_c   1.000
_cell.angle_alpha   90.00
_cell.angle_beta   90.00
_cell.angle_gamma   90.00
#
_symmetry.space_group_name_H-M   'P 1'
#
loop_
_entity.id
_entity.type
_entity.pdbx_description
1 polymer ?
#
loop_
_entity_poly.entity_id
_entity_poly.type
_entity_poly.pdbx_seq_one_letter_code
_entity_poly.pdbx_strand_id
1 'polypeptide(L)'
;MKIKSPKKVILLMAISLILFIVTSLIAANDLKLGDKEVINRILYGAILYLWATWMYVGKHRFYRFFMTFILIVYTFGFISFLFVPSFNLLAIIQIICAITGILINISTILVVRNERSKIANG
;
A
#
# COMPACT_ATOMS: atom_id res chain seq x y z
N MET A 1 -3.08 24.43 -17.05
CA MET A 1 -3.13 23.99 -15.63
C MET A 1 -2.49 22.60 -15.53
N LYS A 2 -1.25 22.50 -15.03
CA LYS A 2 -0.47 21.24 -15.02
C LYS A 2 -1.16 20.20 -14.14
N ILE A 3 -1.64 19.11 -14.74
CA ILE A 3 -2.07 17.90 -14.04
C ILE A 3 -0.83 17.41 -13.27
N LYS A 4 -0.79 17.57 -11.94
CA LYS A 4 0.28 16.96 -11.14
C LYS A 4 0.19 15.44 -11.37
N SER A 5 1.31 14.91 -11.84
CA SER A 5 1.41 13.69 -12.64
C SER A 5 0.74 12.46 -12.00
N PRO A 6 -0.22 11.80 -12.66
CA PRO A 6 -0.76 10.51 -12.20
C PRO A 6 0.35 9.45 -12.04
N LYS A 7 1.48 9.62 -12.74
CA LYS A 7 2.65 8.76 -12.62
C LYS A 7 3.22 8.72 -11.20
N LYS A 8 3.13 9.83 -10.44
CA LYS A 8 3.65 9.85 -9.06
C LYS A 8 2.81 8.96 -8.13
N VAL A 9 1.48 9.04 -8.22
CA VAL A 9 0.59 8.21 -7.41
C VAL A 9 0.73 6.74 -7.79
N ILE A 10 0.77 6.43 -9.10
CA ILE A 10 0.99 5.06 -9.59
C ILE A 10 2.33 4.50 -9.09
N LEU A 11 3.40 5.31 -9.14
CA LEU A 11 4.71 4.90 -8.63
C LEU A 11 4.67 4.61 -7.13
N LEU A 12 4.05 5.48 -6.33
CA LEU A 12 3.94 5.25 -4.89
C LEU A 12 3.10 4.01 -4.57
N MET A 13 2.01 3.77 -5.31
CA MET A 13 1.21 2.56 -5.19
C MET A 13 2.03 1.30 -5.51
N ALA A 14 2.83 1.34 -6.58
CA ALA A 14 3.69 0.23 -6.97
C ALA A 14 4.77 -0.05 -5.91
N ILE A 15 5.44 0.99 -5.40
CA ILE A 15 6.44 0.83 -4.33
C ILE A 15 5.79 0.26 -3.07
N SER A 16 4.61 0.74 -2.69
CA SER A 16 3.89 0.21 -1.55
C SER A 16 3.52 -1.27 -1.72
N LEU A 17 3.08 -1.67 -2.92
CA LEU A 17 2.75 -3.07 -3.19
C LEU A 17 4.00 -3.95 -3.10
N ILE A 18 5.11 -3.52 -3.68
CA ILE A 18 6.40 -4.24 -3.61
C ILE A 18 6.82 -4.40 -2.14
N LEU A 19 6.77 -3.32 -1.35
CA LEU A 19 7.10 -3.39 0.07
C LEU A 19 6.16 -4.33 0.82
N PHE A 20 4.87 -4.34 0.51
CA PHE A 20 3.92 -5.24 1.16
C PHE A 20 4.24 -6.72 0.85
N ILE A 21 4.58 -7.03 -0.40
CA ILE A 21 4.98 -8.37 -0.83
C ILE A 21 6.27 -8.80 -0.12
N VAL A 22 7.32 -7.97 -0.16
CA VAL A 22 8.61 -8.27 0.46
C VAL A 22 8.45 -8.47 1.97
N THR A 23 7.73 -7.57 2.64
CA THR A 23 7.50 -7.66 4.09
C THR A 23 6.69 -8.91 4.45
N SER A 24 5.70 -9.27 3.62
CA SER A 24 4.92 -10.50 3.80
C SER A 24 5.76 -11.76 3.67
N LEU A 25 6.70 -11.81 2.71
CA LEU A 25 7.60 -12.94 2.51
C LEU A 25 8.60 -13.09 3.66
N ILE A 26 9.14 -11.97 4.17
CA ILE A 26 10.04 -11.98 5.32
C ILE A 26 9.29 -12.46 6.57
N ALA A 27 8.13 -11.87 6.86
CA ALA A 27 7.31 -12.22 8.01
C ALA A 27 6.84 -13.69 7.97
N ALA A 28 6.59 -14.22 6.77
CA ALA A 28 6.24 -15.62 6.58
C ALA A 28 7.35 -16.58 7.03
N ASN A 29 8.59 -16.24 6.73
CA ASN A 29 9.75 -17.03 7.10
C ASN A 29 9.95 -17.04 8.62
N ASP A 30 9.80 -15.88 9.28
CA ASP A 30 9.93 -15.77 10.74
C ASP A 30 8.80 -16.49 11.50
N LEU A 31 7.57 -16.48 10.97
CA LEU A 31 6.39 -17.08 11.63
C LEU A 31 6.11 -18.54 11.23
N LYS A 32 6.91 -19.12 10.31
CA LYS A 32 6.65 -20.44 9.70
C LYS A 32 5.21 -20.56 9.16
N LEU A 33 4.73 -19.48 8.55
CA LEU A 33 3.41 -19.43 7.93
C LEU A 33 3.33 -20.42 6.77
N GLY A 34 2.19 -21.09 6.61
CA GLY A 34 1.98 -22.02 5.49
C GLY A 34 1.89 -21.29 4.16
N ASP A 35 2.45 -21.87 3.09
CA ASP A 35 2.54 -21.27 1.75
C ASP A 35 1.20 -20.69 1.25
N LYS A 36 0.09 -21.39 1.50
CA LYS A 36 -1.24 -20.95 1.09
C LYS A 36 -1.66 -19.63 1.75
N GLU A 37 -1.33 -19.43 3.02
CA GLU A 37 -1.72 -18.20 3.73
C GLU A 37 -0.94 -17.00 3.20
N VAL A 38 0.36 -17.18 2.97
CA VAL A 38 1.25 -16.15 2.42
C VAL A 38 0.82 -15.75 1.02
N ILE A 39 0.54 -16.73 0.16
CA ILE A 39 0.05 -16.51 -1.21
C ILE A 39 -1.28 -15.75 -1.17
N ASN A 40 -2.23 -16.19 -0.34
CA ASN A 40 -3.53 -15.51 -0.23
C ASN A 40 -3.36 -14.04 0.20
N ARG A 41 -2.55 -13.79 1.23
CA ARG A 41 -2.26 -12.43 1.73
C ARG A 41 -1.69 -11.53 0.62
N ILE A 42 -0.69 -12.03 -0.11
CA ILE A 42 -0.05 -11.31 -1.22
C ILE A 42 -1.05 -11.08 -2.36
N LEU A 43 -1.84 -12.09 -2.72
CA LEU A 43 -2.79 -12.03 -3.82
C LEU A 43 -3.90 -11.00 -3.55
N TYR A 44 -4.49 -11.02 -2.35
CA TYR A 44 -5.46 -10.01 -1.93
C TYR A 44 -4.84 -8.60 -1.94
N GLY A 45 -3.60 -8.47 -1.47
CA GLY A 45 -2.74 -7.29 -1.61
C GLY A 45 -2.73 -6.75 -3.03
N ALA A 46 -2.22 -7.56 -3.95
CA ALA A 46 -2.03 -7.20 -5.34
C ALA A 46 -3.34 -6.81 -6.03
N ILE A 47 -4.40 -7.62 -5.87
CA ILE A 47 -5.70 -7.36 -6.51
C ILE A 47 -6.26 -6.01 -6.06
N LEU A 48 -6.24 -5.72 -4.76
CA LEU A 48 -6.80 -4.47 -4.24
C LEU A 48 -5.96 -3.25 -4.69
N TYR A 49 -4.62 -3.32 -4.63
CA TYR A 49 -3.77 -2.23 -5.11
C TYR A 49 -3.95 -1.96 -6.61
N LEU A 50 -4.06 -3.01 -7.43
CA LEU A 50 -4.30 -2.90 -8.87
C LEU A 50 -5.68 -2.29 -9.14
N TRP A 51 -6.70 -2.71 -8.40
CA TRP A 51 -8.05 -2.18 -8.56
C TRP A 51 -8.13 -0.70 -8.15
N ALA A 52 -7.52 -0.31 -7.03
CA ALA A 52 -7.42 1.09 -6.63
C ALA A 52 -6.70 1.94 -7.68
N THR A 53 -5.60 1.41 -8.24
CA THR A 53 -4.83 2.08 -9.28
C THR A 53 -5.66 2.24 -10.55
N TRP A 54 -6.37 1.20 -10.97
CA TRP A 54 -7.28 1.26 -12.11
C TRP A 54 -8.38 2.30 -11.91
N MET A 55 -9.03 2.31 -10.73
CA MET A 55 -10.04 3.31 -10.39
C MET A 55 -9.48 4.73 -10.43
N TYR A 56 -8.25 4.93 -9.94
CA TYR A 56 -7.56 6.22 -9.94
C TYR A 56 -7.19 6.71 -11.34
N VAL A 57 -6.69 5.82 -12.20
CA VAL A 57 -6.33 6.13 -13.59
C VAL A 57 -7.58 6.43 -14.41
N GLY A 58 -8.63 5.63 -14.27
CA GLY A 58 -9.93 5.85 -14.93
C GLY A 58 -10.74 7.02 -14.36
N LYS A 59 -10.28 7.63 -13.25
CA LYS A 59 -10.95 8.74 -12.54
C LYS A 59 -12.44 8.48 -12.25
N HIS A 60 -12.78 7.24 -11.88
CA HIS A 60 -14.14 6.85 -11.54
C HIS A 60 -14.68 7.65 -10.33
N ARG A 61 -16.00 7.85 -10.25
CA ARG A 61 -16.66 8.74 -9.26
C ARG A 61 -16.21 8.56 -7.79
N PHE A 62 -15.78 7.35 -7.41
CA PHE A 62 -15.37 7.00 -6.04
C PHE A 62 -13.88 6.67 -5.89
N TYR A 63 -13.04 6.99 -6.87
CA TYR A 63 -11.62 6.58 -6.87
C TYR A 63 -10.87 7.04 -5.62
N ARG A 64 -11.14 8.26 -5.13
CA ARG A 64 -10.45 8.83 -3.95
C ARG A 64 -10.77 8.05 -2.70
N PHE A 65 -12.07 7.86 -2.45
CA PHE A 65 -12.53 7.11 -1.29
C PHE A 65 -11.98 5.69 -1.29
N PHE A 66 -12.12 4.99 -2.41
CA PHE A 66 -11.67 3.60 -2.54
C PHE A 66 -10.15 3.46 -2.39
N MET A 67 -9.38 4.34 -3.03
CA MET A 67 -7.93 4.35 -2.91
C MET A 67 -7.48 4.67 -1.48
N THR A 68 -8.07 5.68 -0.83
CA THR A 68 -7.76 6.01 0.57
C THR A 68 -8.13 4.86 1.50
N PHE A 69 -9.27 4.20 1.29
CA PHE A 69 -9.67 3.03 2.06
C PHE A 69 -8.63 1.90 1.96
N ILE A 70 -8.21 1.54 0.75
CA ILE A 70 -7.19 0.51 0.53
C ILE A 70 -5.87 0.90 1.21
N LEU A 71 -5.41 2.13 1.01
CA LEU A 71 -4.17 2.60 1.63
C LEU A 71 -4.23 2.52 3.16
N ILE A 72 -5.36 2.86 3.79
CA ILE A 72 -5.55 2.75 5.25
C ILE A 72 -5.49 1.28 5.69
N VAL A 73 -6.22 0.38 5.01
CA VAL A 73 -6.22 -1.06 5.33
C VAL A 73 -4.80 -1.62 5.28
N TYR A 74 -4.04 -1.30 4.23
CA TYR A 74 -2.68 -1.80 4.09
C TYR A 74 -1.66 -1.05 4.95
N THR A 75 -1.94 0.16 5.42
CA THR A 75 -1.19 0.77 6.52
C THR A 75 -1.33 -0.04 7.80
N PHE A 76 -2.54 -0.50 8.15
CA PHE A 76 -2.71 -1.42 9.28
C PHE A 76 -2.00 -2.75 9.05
N GLY A 77 -2.00 -3.25 7.82
CA GLY A 77 -1.18 -4.40 7.41
C GLY A 77 0.31 -4.18 7.74
N PHE A 78 0.88 -3.04 7.35
CA PHE A 78 2.27 -2.71 7.70
C PHE A 78 2.51 -2.54 9.20
N ILE A 79 1.57 -1.94 9.93
CA ILE A 79 1.67 -1.82 11.39
C ILE A 79 1.74 -3.22 12.03
N SER A 80 0.98 -4.19 11.52
CA SER A 80 1.05 -5.57 12.03
C SER A 80 2.44 -6.20 11.85
N PHE A 81 3.19 -5.84 10.81
CA PHE A 81 4.56 -6.31 10.58
C PHE A 81 5.60 -5.69 11.52
N LEU A 82 5.25 -4.69 12.33
CA LEU A 82 6.16 -4.15 13.35
C LEU A 82 6.30 -5.10 14.56
N PHE A 83 5.35 -6.03 14.74
CA PHE A 83 5.35 -6.99 15.83
C PHE A 83 6.11 -8.24 15.41
N VAL A 84 7.44 -8.19 15.57
CA VAL A 84 8.34 -9.33 15.28
C VAL A 84 8.62 -10.17 16.53
N PRO A 85 8.70 -11.51 16.39
CA PRO A 85 8.92 -12.42 17.50
C PRO A 85 10.39 -12.44 18.00
N SER A 86 11.33 -11.98 17.19
CA SER A 86 12.76 -11.91 17.54
C SER A 86 13.46 -10.78 16.78
N PHE A 87 14.56 -10.25 17.34
CA PHE A 87 15.38 -9.21 16.71
C PHE A 87 16.57 -9.81 15.97
N ASN A 88 16.31 -10.53 14.88
CA ASN A 88 17.35 -10.96 13.94
C ASN A 88 17.51 -9.94 12.79
N LEU A 89 18.50 -10.13 11.91
CA LEU A 89 18.73 -9.22 10.77
C LEU A 89 17.51 -9.09 9.85
N LEU A 90 16.80 -10.19 9.59
CA LEU A 90 15.60 -10.22 8.75
C LEU A 90 14.45 -9.42 9.38
N ALA A 91 14.27 -9.53 10.69
CA ALA A 91 13.29 -8.78 11.46
C ALA A 91 13.57 -7.27 11.44
N ILE A 92 14.85 -6.87 11.49
CA ILE A 92 15.23 -5.46 11.32
C ILE A 92 14.85 -4.96 9.92
N ILE A 93 15.14 -5.76 8.88
CA ILE A 93 14.76 -5.44 7.49
C ILE A 93 13.22 -5.35 7.38
N GLN A 94 12.49 -6.29 7.98
CA GLN A 94 11.03 -6.29 8.03
C GLN A 94 10.48 -4.99 8.64
N ILE A 95 11.01 -4.57 9.79
CA ILE A 95 10.62 -3.33 10.47
C ILE A 95 10.87 -2.12 9.56
N ILE A 96 12.04 -2.04 8.92
CA ILE A 96 12.38 -0.93 8.01
C ILE A 96 11.43 -0.91 6.81
N CYS A 97 11.15 -2.07 6.19
CA CYS A 97 10.19 -2.17 5.09
C CYS A 97 8.79 -1.75 5.53
N ALA A 98 8.35 -2.18 6.71
CA ALA A 98 7.05 -1.84 7.27
C ALA A 98 6.91 -0.34 7.53
N ILE A 99 7.88 0.29 8.18
CA ILE A 99 7.90 1.75 8.41
C ILE A 99 7.88 2.50 7.08
N THR A 100 8.69 2.06 6.11
CA THR A 100 8.73 2.67 4.78
C THR A 100 7.38 2.55 4.07
N GLY A 101 6.72 1.39 4.17
CA GLY A 101 5.38 1.16 3.64
C GLY A 101 4.32 2.07 4.26
N ILE A 102 4.34 2.24 5.59
CA ILE A 102 3.47 3.19 6.31
C ILE A 102 3.65 4.60 5.77
N LEU A 103 4.89 5.08 5.67
CA LEU A 103 5.20 6.42 5.19
C LEU A 103 4.75 6.63 3.74
N ILE A 104 4.92 5.63 2.87
CA ILE A 104 4.46 5.69 1.48
C ILE A 104 2.94 5.75 1.40
N ASN A 105 2.22 4.93 2.17
CA ASN A 105 0.76 4.96 2.17
C ASN A 105 0.23 6.32 2.64
N ILE A 106 0.77 6.85 3.76
CA ILE A 106 0.40 8.18 4.27
C ILE A 106 0.70 9.26 3.22
N SER A 107 1.90 9.23 2.63
CA SER A 107 2.29 10.18 1.57
C SER A 107 1.35 10.12 0.36
N THR A 108 0.94 8.92 -0.04
CA THR A 108 0.01 8.71 -1.16
C THR A 108 -1.37 9.28 -0.83
N ILE A 109 -1.89 9.03 0.38
CA ILE A 109 -3.15 9.61 0.86
C ILE A 109 -3.09 11.14 0.81
N LEU A 110 -2.01 11.75 1.31
CA LEU A 110 -1.84 13.21 1.29
C LEU A 110 -1.80 13.77 -0.14
N VAL A 111 -1.13 13.09 -1.07
CA VAL A 111 -1.10 13.48 -2.48
C VAL A 111 -2.50 13.40 -3.10
N VAL A 112 -3.23 12.30 -2.88
CA VAL A 112 -4.59 12.10 -3.42
C VAL A 112 -5.58 13.10 -2.83
N ARG A 113 -5.47 13.42 -1.53
CA ARG A 113 -6.30 14.45 -0.87
C ARG A 113 -6.07 15.84 -1.46
N ASN A 114 -4.83 16.16 -1.80
CA ASN A 114 -4.45 17.47 -2.34
C ASN A 114 -4.77 17.65 -3.83
N GLU A 115 -5.18 16.59 -4.55
CA GLU A 115 -5.79 16.75 -5.86
C GLU A 115 -7.14 17.48 -5.69
N ARG A 116 -7.21 18.79 -5.92
CA ARG A 116 -8.50 19.52 -5.88
C ARG A 116 -9.53 18.81 -6.76
N SER A 117 -10.70 18.50 -6.18
CA SER A 117 -11.85 18.04 -6.94
C SER A 117 -12.28 19.17 -7.88
N LYS A 118 -12.25 18.93 -9.19
CA LYS A 118 -12.91 19.81 -10.18
C LYS A 118 -14.43 19.60 -10.24
N ILE A 119 -15.02 18.81 -9.34
CA ILE A 119 -16.39 18.29 -9.50
C ILE A 119 -17.43 19.09 -8.67
N ALA A 120 -17.06 20.20 -8.03
CA ALA A 120 -17.98 20.91 -7.13
C ALA A 120 -18.54 22.26 -7.61
N ASN A 121 -18.17 22.77 -8.79
CA ASN A 121 -18.70 24.05 -9.30
C ASN A 121 -19.08 23.95 -10.79
N GLY A 122 -19.88 22.94 -11.14
CA GLY A 122 -20.60 22.89 -12.41
C GLY A 122 -22.06 23.22 -12.16
#